data_AF-A0A968SE96-F1
#
_entry.id   AF-A0A968SE96-F1
#
_cell.length_a   1.000
_cell.length_b   1.000
_cell.length_c   1.000
_cell.angle_alpha   90.00
_cell.angle_beta   90.00
_cell.angle_gamma   90.00
#
_symmetry.space_group_name_H-M   'P 1'
#
loop_
_entity.id
_entity.type
_entity.pdbx_description
1 polymer ?
#
loop_
_entity_poly.entity_id
_entity_poly.type
_entity_poly.pdbx_seq_one_letter_code
_entity_poly.pdbx_strand_id
1 'polypeptide(L)'
;LTQFDRTPGLSIREFWGLNEKKCVISGTTPRGNILNFNVGDAVYKLLPRTFWVELQTRFGNLYFVRENGENGSIVEALESIKTCLQRNGCRVVPGLPREQWILTLITSVVGGMVCGFAAIPRKKGQLVAWQWALIFSPLWGILFFAFGLAPVLTRTTEWLPLVRNILGFVLGGVVAFLSPLLNQSAPSSET
;
A
#
# COMPACT_ATOMS: atom_id res chain seq x y z
N LEU A 1 10.04 -2.80 48.05
CA LEU A 1 9.48 -2.08 46.88
C LEU A 1 10.57 -1.21 46.29
N THR A 2 11.29 -1.69 45.28
CA THR A 2 12.03 -0.87 44.28
C THR A 2 12.83 -1.83 43.40
N GLN A 3 12.22 -2.32 42.33
CA GLN A 3 12.96 -2.78 41.17
C GLN A 3 12.42 -2.00 39.99
N PHE A 4 12.92 -0.78 39.84
CA PHE A 4 12.89 -0.10 38.56
C PHE A 4 13.89 -0.85 37.68
N ASP A 5 13.40 -1.63 36.72
CA ASP A 5 14.23 -2.12 35.62
C ASP A 5 14.78 -0.90 34.88
N ARG A 6 16.03 -0.55 35.23
CA ARG A 6 16.79 0.48 34.54
C ARG A 6 17.21 -0.06 33.19
N THR A 7 16.37 0.17 32.18
CA THR A 7 16.87 0.46 30.83
C THR A 7 16.12 1.66 30.28
N PRO A 8 16.43 2.88 30.76
CA PRO A 8 15.99 4.07 30.06
C PRO A 8 16.63 4.02 28.67
N GLY A 9 15.86 4.05 27.58
CA GLY A 9 16.34 3.74 26.22
C GLY A 9 17.64 4.44 25.77
N LEU A 10 18.04 5.54 26.40
CA LEU A 10 19.34 6.19 26.23
C LEU A 10 20.54 5.34 26.69
N SER A 11 20.42 4.55 27.76
CA SER A 11 21.52 3.72 28.30
C SER A 11 21.81 2.46 27.49
N ILE A 12 20.89 2.06 26.60
CA ILE A 12 21.10 0.94 25.67
C ILE A 12 22.13 1.31 24.59
N ARG A 13 22.17 2.59 24.19
CA ARG A 13 23.08 3.06 23.13
C ARG A 13 24.55 2.95 23.53
N GLU A 14 24.87 3.39 24.75
CA GLU A 14 26.22 3.35 25.30
C GLU A 14 26.62 1.92 25.67
N PHE A 15 25.72 1.16 26.30
CA PHE A 15 25.98 -0.23 26.70
C PHE A 15 26.32 -1.16 25.51
N TRP A 16 25.62 -1.01 24.37
CA TRP A 16 25.80 -1.84 23.18
C TRP A 16 26.78 -1.25 22.14
N GLY A 17 27.40 -0.10 22.41
CA GLY A 17 28.31 0.55 21.46
C GLY A 17 27.64 0.86 20.11
N LEU A 18 26.43 1.43 20.17
CA LEU A 18 25.66 1.86 19.01
C LEU A 18 26.34 3.05 18.32
N ASN A 19 27.04 2.76 17.23
CA ASN A 19 27.59 3.76 16.32
C ASN A 19 26.50 4.27 15.36
N GLU A 20 26.77 5.35 14.63
CA GLU A 20 25.80 6.00 13.72
C GLU A 20 25.17 5.08 12.66
N LYS A 21 25.77 3.92 12.40
CA LYS A 21 25.34 2.92 11.41
C LYS A 21 24.62 1.69 12.01
N LYS A 22 24.47 1.60 13.34
CA LYS A 22 23.90 0.43 14.02
C LYS A 22 22.46 0.71 14.47
N CYS A 23 21.64 -0.33 14.51
CA CYS A 23 20.26 -0.31 15.02
C CYS A 23 20.12 -1.41 16.07
N VAL A 24 19.56 -1.07 17.24
CA VAL A 24 19.18 -2.06 18.27
C VAL A 24 17.67 -2.11 18.36
N ILE A 25 17.15 -3.33 18.39
CA ILE A 25 15.75 -3.64 18.60
C ILE A 25 15.62 -4.18 20.03
N SER A 26 14.77 -3.57 20.84
CA SER A 26 14.43 -4.10 22.17
C SER A 26 12.97 -4.52 22.19
N GLY A 27 12.74 -5.79 22.55
CA GLY A 27 11.44 -6.36 22.85
C GLY A 27 11.05 -6.07 24.31
N THR A 28 9.88 -5.52 24.59
CA THR A 28 9.37 -5.42 25.98
C THR A 28 7.87 -5.65 26.02
N THR A 29 7.40 -6.44 26.99
CA THR A 29 5.98 -6.76 27.21
C THR A 29 5.70 -6.55 28.72
N PRO A 30 4.56 -5.93 29.15
CA PRO A 30 3.24 -6.40 28.76
C PRO A 30 2.12 -5.35 28.61
N ARG A 31 2.34 -4.24 27.90
CA ARG A 31 1.23 -3.38 27.38
C ARG A 31 1.74 -2.41 26.32
N GLY A 32 1.43 -2.66 25.06
CA GLY A 32 1.72 -1.75 23.96
C GLY A 32 2.49 -2.42 22.82
N ASN A 33 3.26 -1.61 22.10
CA ASN A 33 4.07 -2.08 21.00
C ASN A 33 5.27 -2.87 21.52
N ILE A 34 5.47 -4.11 21.06
CA ILE A 34 6.60 -4.92 21.53
C ILE A 34 7.92 -4.50 20.88
N LEU A 35 7.89 -3.76 19.76
CA LEU A 35 9.09 -3.37 19.03
C LEU A 35 9.48 -1.94 19.38
N ASN A 36 10.70 -1.76 19.89
CA ASN A 36 11.32 -0.44 20.05
C ASN A 36 12.66 -0.39 19.31
N PHE A 37 12.87 0.67 18.53
CA PHE A 37 14.06 0.84 17.71
C PHE A 37 14.90 2.02 18.19
N ASN A 38 16.17 1.76 18.52
CA ASN A 38 17.18 2.78 18.76
C ASN A 38 18.14 2.79 17.58
N VAL A 39 18.12 3.88 16.81
CA VAL A 39 18.73 3.97 15.48
C VAL A 39 19.71 5.14 15.44
N GLY A 40 20.91 4.92 14.87
CA GLY A 40 21.89 5.99 14.65
C GLY A 40 21.51 6.96 13.53
N ASP A 41 22.03 8.19 13.59
CA ASP A 41 21.60 9.30 12.71
C ASP A 41 21.92 9.07 11.22
N ALA A 42 22.97 8.33 10.89
CA ALA A 42 23.31 8.03 9.50
C ALA A 42 22.29 7.11 8.84
N VAL A 43 21.63 6.23 9.60
CA VAL A 43 20.59 5.33 9.09
C VAL A 43 19.31 6.10 8.75
N TYR A 44 19.01 7.20 9.45
CA TYR A 44 17.85 8.04 9.13
C TYR A 44 17.92 8.69 7.74
N LYS A 45 19.12 8.76 7.13
CA LYS A 45 19.29 9.21 5.74
C LYS A 45 18.73 8.22 4.73
N LEU A 46 18.70 6.92 5.06
CA LEU A 46 18.19 5.85 4.21
C LEU A 46 16.76 5.43 4.60
N LEU A 47 16.46 5.45 5.89
CA LEU A 47 15.18 5.03 6.48
C LEU A 47 14.64 6.16 7.37
N PRO A 48 13.71 7.00 6.88
CA PRO A 48 13.24 8.17 7.61
C PRO A 48 12.50 7.81 8.89
N ARG A 49 12.35 8.75 9.83
CA ARG A 49 11.64 8.50 11.11
C ARG A 49 10.24 7.90 10.93
N THR A 50 9.52 8.32 9.88
CA THR A 50 8.19 7.79 9.52
C THR A 50 8.21 6.29 9.23
N PHE A 51 9.28 5.78 8.59
CA PHE A 51 9.45 4.35 8.32
C PHE A 51 9.50 3.55 9.63
N TRP A 52 10.26 4.02 10.62
CA TRP A 52 10.41 3.32 11.90
C TRP A 52 9.12 3.32 12.71
N VAL A 53 8.37 4.42 12.70
CA VAL A 53 7.04 4.49 13.33
C VAL A 53 6.07 3.51 12.65
N GLU A 54 6.03 3.48 11.31
CA GLU A 54 5.22 2.53 10.55
C GLU A 54 5.64 1.08 10.83
N LEU A 55 6.94 0.81 10.95
CA LEU A 55 7.46 -0.53 11.22
C LEU A 55 7.02 -1.03 12.60
N GLN A 56 7.12 -0.17 13.63
CA GLN A 56 6.61 -0.46 14.96
C GLN A 56 5.11 -0.74 14.89
N THR A 57 4.30 0.18 14.36
CA THR A 57 2.84 0.02 14.36
C THR A 57 2.37 -1.17 13.53
N ARG A 58 3.10 -1.56 12.49
CA ARG A 58 2.76 -2.70 11.63
C ARG A 58 3.09 -4.06 12.26
N PHE A 59 4.30 -4.22 12.80
CA PHE A 59 4.78 -5.54 13.25
C PHE A 59 4.77 -5.71 14.76
N GLY A 60 4.88 -4.63 15.52
CA GLY A 60 4.91 -4.71 16.98
C GLY A 60 3.57 -4.50 17.67
N ASN A 61 2.48 -4.29 16.93
CA ASN A 61 1.15 -4.18 17.51
C ASN A 61 0.63 -5.55 18.01
N LEU A 62 -0.26 -5.51 19.01
CA LEU A 62 -0.78 -6.72 19.66
C LEU A 62 -1.51 -7.67 18.70
N TYR A 63 -2.21 -7.15 17.69
CA TYR A 63 -2.94 -7.99 16.73
C TYR A 63 -1.96 -8.82 15.88
N PHE A 64 -0.94 -8.18 15.31
CA PHE A 64 0.08 -8.85 14.52
C PHE A 64 0.86 -9.88 15.34
N VAL A 65 1.26 -9.51 16.57
CA VAL A 65 1.99 -10.39 17.49
C VAL A 65 1.15 -11.59 17.91
N ARG A 66 -0.16 -11.40 18.12
CA ARG A 66 -1.07 -12.50 18.46
C ARG A 66 -1.18 -13.53 17.34
N GLU A 67 -1.12 -13.10 16.09
CA GLU A 67 -1.24 -13.96 14.92
C GLU A 67 0.09 -14.62 14.52
N ASN A 68 1.21 -13.90 14.62
CA ASN A 68 2.51 -14.33 14.10
C ASN A 68 3.54 -14.68 15.19
N GLY A 69 3.20 -14.45 16.45
CA GLY A 69 4.10 -14.57 17.59
C GLY A 69 5.10 -13.42 17.71
N GLU A 70 5.73 -13.30 18.88
CA GLU A 70 6.77 -12.29 19.14
C GLU A 70 7.98 -12.48 18.21
N ASN A 71 8.44 -13.72 18.04
CA ASN A 71 9.55 -14.05 17.14
C ASN A 71 9.25 -13.71 15.69
N GLY A 72 8.05 -14.05 15.19
CA GLY A 72 7.63 -13.72 13.82
C GLY A 72 7.59 -12.21 13.59
N SER A 73 7.14 -11.45 14.59
CA SER A 73 7.11 -9.98 14.57
C SER A 73 8.50 -9.36 14.43
N ILE A 74 9.49 -9.91 15.13
CA ILE A 74 10.88 -9.45 15.06
C ILE A 74 11.49 -9.81 13.70
N VAL A 75 11.27 -11.04 13.22
CA VAL A 75 11.79 -11.52 11.94
C VAL A 75 11.27 -10.68 10.78
N GLU A 76 9.96 -10.42 10.71
CA GLU A 76 9.35 -9.62 9.64
C GLU A 76 9.79 -8.16 9.65
N ALA A 77 9.95 -7.57 10.84
CA ALA A 77 10.48 -6.23 10.98
C ALA A 77 11.94 -6.16 10.47
N LEU A 78 12.77 -7.14 10.83
CA LEU A 78 14.16 -7.24 10.37
C LEU A 78 14.26 -7.47 8.86
N GLU A 79 13.40 -8.32 8.30
CA GLU A 79 13.37 -8.60 6.87
C GLU A 79 12.97 -7.37 6.05
N SER A 80 12.00 -6.60 6.55
CA SER A 80 11.61 -5.31 5.97
C SER A 80 12.77 -4.31 5.98
N ILE A 81 13.49 -4.19 7.10
CA ILE A 81 14.68 -3.33 7.21
C ILE A 81 15.77 -3.78 6.23
N LYS A 82 16.11 -5.07 6.22
CA LYS A 82 17.14 -5.66 5.36
C LYS A 82 16.84 -5.38 3.89
N THR A 83 15.60 -5.66 3.46
CA THR A 83 15.15 -5.43 2.08
C THR A 83 15.32 -3.97 1.69
N CYS A 84 14.94 -3.05 2.57
CA CYS A 84 15.06 -1.63 2.28
C CYS A 84 16.51 -1.13 2.24
N LEU A 85 17.37 -1.63 3.13
CA LEU A 85 18.80 -1.28 3.09
C LEU A 85 19.48 -1.84 1.83
N GLN A 86 19.10 -3.03 1.36
CA GLN A 86 19.58 -3.59 0.09
C GLN A 86 19.15 -2.75 -1.12
N ARG A 87 18.02 -2.03 -1.02
CA ARG A 87 17.50 -1.13 -2.06
C ARG A 87 17.98 0.31 -1.93
N ASN A 88 19.03 0.56 -1.14
CA ASN A 88 19.57 1.89 -0.87
C ASN A 88 18.58 2.84 -0.16
N GLY A 89 17.69 2.27 0.66
CA GLY A 89 16.71 3.00 1.47
C GLY A 89 15.26 2.83 1.00
N CYS A 90 14.33 3.12 1.92
CA CYS A 90 12.89 3.12 1.67
C CYS A 90 12.27 4.30 2.38
N ARG A 91 11.25 4.91 1.76
CA ARG A 91 10.44 5.95 2.42
C ARG A 91 9.32 5.38 3.28
N VAL A 92 8.82 4.19 2.92
CA VAL A 92 7.68 3.50 3.54
C VAL A 92 8.00 2.03 3.72
N VAL A 93 7.33 1.38 4.67
CA VAL A 93 7.53 -0.06 4.93
C VAL A 93 6.98 -0.87 3.75
N PRO A 94 7.77 -1.78 3.15
CA PRO A 94 7.34 -2.58 2.02
C PRO A 94 6.21 -3.54 2.40
N GLY A 95 5.43 -3.94 1.40
CA GLY A 95 4.27 -4.82 1.54
C GLY A 95 2.97 -4.03 1.66
N LEU A 96 1.93 -4.53 1.01
CA LEU A 96 0.61 -3.89 0.96
C LEU A 96 -0.40 -4.72 1.76
N PRO A 97 -1.04 -4.17 2.80
CA PRO A 97 -2.16 -4.84 3.48
C PRO A 97 -3.27 -5.22 2.51
N ARG A 98 -3.98 -6.32 2.78
CA ARG A 98 -5.02 -6.85 1.89
C ARG A 98 -6.13 -5.81 1.65
N GLU A 99 -6.53 -5.11 2.70
CA GLU A 99 -7.60 -4.10 2.70
C GLU A 99 -7.20 -2.90 1.84
N GLN A 100 -5.95 -2.46 1.96
CA GLN A 100 -5.41 -1.38 1.14
C GLN A 100 -5.35 -1.80 -0.34
N TRP A 101 -4.94 -3.04 -0.62
CA TRP A 101 -4.95 -3.56 -1.98
C TRP A 101 -6.38 -3.64 -2.57
N ILE A 102 -7.35 -4.14 -1.81
CA ILE A 102 -8.76 -4.19 -2.24
C ILE A 102 -9.26 -2.80 -2.62
N LEU A 103 -8.96 -1.78 -1.81
CA LEU A 103 -9.31 -0.39 -2.13
C LEU A 103 -8.67 0.07 -3.45
N THR A 104 -7.39 -0.24 -3.68
CA THR A 104 -6.70 0.11 -4.93
C THR A 104 -7.32 -0.59 -6.15
N LEU A 105 -7.79 -1.83 -5.97
CA LEU A 105 -8.47 -2.58 -7.02
C LEU A 105 -9.84 -1.98 -7.34
N ILE A 106 -10.65 -1.69 -6.31
CA ILE A 106 -11.98 -1.09 -6.47
C ILE A 106 -11.86 0.27 -7.16
N THR A 107 -10.96 1.13 -6.70
CA THR A 107 -10.72 2.46 -7.30
C THR A 107 -10.27 2.35 -8.75
N SER A 108 -9.43 1.35 -9.09
CA SER A 108 -9.06 1.07 -10.48
C SER A 108 -10.25 0.67 -11.34
N VAL A 109 -11.12 -0.23 -10.84
CA VAL A 109 -12.34 -0.67 -11.57
C VAL A 109 -13.30 0.51 -11.78
N VAL A 110 -13.55 1.31 -10.74
CA VAL A 110 -14.42 2.49 -10.83
C VAL A 110 -13.84 3.53 -11.79
N GLY A 111 -12.53 3.79 -11.74
CA GLY A 111 -11.85 4.64 -12.72
C GLY A 111 -12.05 4.13 -14.15
N GLY A 112 -11.94 2.80 -14.33
CA GLY A 112 -12.23 2.13 -15.60
C GLY A 112 -13.64 2.41 -16.09
N MET A 113 -14.65 2.18 -15.24
CA MET A 113 -16.06 2.43 -15.57
C MET A 113 -16.32 3.88 -15.97
N VAL A 114 -15.79 4.85 -15.22
CA VAL A 114 -15.92 6.28 -15.55
C VAL A 114 -15.31 6.58 -16.92
N CYS A 115 -14.11 6.06 -17.19
CA CYS A 115 -13.45 6.21 -18.49
C CYS A 115 -14.29 5.57 -19.62
N GLY A 116 -14.84 4.37 -19.39
CA GLY A 116 -15.68 3.65 -20.34
C GLY A 116 -16.96 4.40 -20.70
N PHE A 117 -17.70 4.90 -19.71
CA PHE A 117 -18.89 5.72 -19.95
C PHE A 117 -18.57 7.03 -20.67
N ALA A 118 -17.46 7.69 -20.32
CA ALA A 118 -17.03 8.91 -20.99
C ALA A 118 -16.65 8.66 -22.46
N ALA A 119 -16.21 7.45 -22.81
CA ALA A 119 -15.78 7.07 -24.15
C ALA A 119 -16.94 6.68 -25.10
N ILE A 120 -18.19 6.55 -24.61
CA ILE A 120 -19.35 6.15 -25.43
C ILE A 120 -19.56 7.12 -26.60
N PRO A 121 -19.71 6.63 -27.85
CA PRO A 121 -19.89 7.48 -29.02
C PRO A 121 -21.23 8.25 -28.98
N ARG A 122 -21.18 9.54 -29.36
CA ARG A 122 -22.35 10.45 -29.31
C ARG A 122 -22.81 10.94 -30.68
N LYS A 123 -22.00 10.76 -31.71
CA LYS A 123 -22.28 11.20 -33.09
C LYS A 123 -22.42 9.98 -34.01
N LYS A 124 -23.30 10.06 -35.02
CA LYS A 124 -23.44 9.01 -36.03
C LYS A 124 -22.10 8.80 -36.75
N GLY A 125 -21.62 7.55 -36.81
CA GLY A 125 -20.34 7.19 -37.44
C GLY A 125 -19.10 7.35 -36.54
N GLN A 126 -19.23 7.82 -35.30
CA GLN A 126 -18.11 7.89 -34.35
C GLN A 126 -17.93 6.55 -33.63
N LEU A 127 -16.71 5.99 -33.65
CA LEU A 127 -16.40 4.75 -32.93
C LEU A 127 -16.17 4.98 -31.43
N VAL A 128 -15.43 6.03 -31.06
CA VAL A 128 -15.07 6.35 -29.67
C VAL A 128 -15.10 7.87 -29.42
N ALA A 129 -15.65 8.30 -28.29
CA ALA A 129 -15.68 9.68 -27.84
C ALA A 129 -14.42 10.09 -27.04
N TRP A 130 -13.25 10.01 -27.67
CA TRP A 130 -11.95 10.26 -27.02
C TRP A 130 -11.84 11.65 -26.36
N GLN A 131 -12.47 12.68 -26.95
CA GLN A 131 -12.50 14.03 -26.37
C GLN A 131 -13.15 14.05 -24.99
N TRP A 132 -14.27 13.33 -24.83
CA TRP A 132 -14.97 13.25 -23.55
C TRP A 132 -14.20 12.41 -22.54
N ALA A 133 -13.57 11.31 -22.97
CA ALA A 133 -12.66 10.56 -22.13
C ALA A 133 -11.52 11.44 -21.59
N LEU A 134 -10.96 12.35 -22.40
CA LEU A 134 -9.94 13.31 -21.95
C LEU A 134 -10.50 14.39 -21.01
N ILE A 135 -11.68 14.94 -21.30
CA ILE A 135 -12.33 15.93 -20.43
C ILE A 135 -12.58 15.36 -19.03
N PHE A 136 -12.96 14.08 -18.95
CA PHE A 136 -13.17 13.36 -17.68
C PHE A 136 -11.89 12.75 -17.08
N SER A 137 -10.72 12.97 -17.70
CA SER A 137 -9.44 12.44 -17.21
C SER A 137 -9.03 12.89 -15.81
N PRO A 138 -9.40 14.08 -15.30
CA PRO A 138 -9.16 14.39 -13.89
C PRO A 138 -9.89 13.44 -12.94
N LEU A 139 -11.08 12.95 -13.33
CA LEU A 139 -11.89 12.06 -12.49
C LEU A 139 -11.44 10.60 -12.58
N TRP A 140 -11.37 10.01 -13.78
CA TRP A 140 -10.94 8.61 -13.89
C TRP A 140 -9.43 8.45 -13.66
N GLY A 141 -8.64 9.46 -14.05
CA GLY A 141 -7.18 9.43 -13.93
C GLY A 141 -6.72 9.46 -12.48
N ILE A 142 -7.33 10.29 -11.62
CA ILE A 142 -6.98 10.29 -10.19
C ILE A 142 -7.34 8.95 -9.52
N LEU A 143 -8.50 8.37 -9.87
CA LEU A 143 -8.93 7.07 -9.35
C LEU A 143 -7.95 5.96 -9.74
N PHE A 144 -7.52 5.92 -11.01
CA PHE A 144 -6.65 4.87 -11.49
C PHE A 144 -5.18 5.10 -11.12
N PHE A 145 -4.60 6.26 -11.43
CA PHE A 145 -3.17 6.49 -11.24
C PHE A 145 -2.82 6.75 -9.77
N ALA A 146 -3.54 7.66 -9.10
CA ALA A 146 -3.19 8.08 -7.75
C ALA A 146 -3.65 7.08 -6.68
N PHE A 147 -4.87 6.55 -6.81
CA PHE A 147 -5.43 5.60 -5.84
C PHE A 147 -5.27 4.13 -6.23
N GLY A 148 -5.32 3.82 -7.53
CA GLY A 148 -5.16 2.46 -8.04
C GLY A 148 -3.71 1.99 -8.15
N LEU A 149 -2.86 2.75 -8.84
CA LEU A 149 -1.50 2.30 -9.20
C LEU A 149 -0.43 2.77 -8.22
N ALA A 150 -0.42 4.05 -7.83
CA ALA A 150 0.65 4.61 -7.02
C ALA A 150 0.92 3.87 -5.70
N PRO A 151 -0.10 3.44 -4.92
CA PRO A 151 0.15 2.71 -3.67
C PRO A 151 0.76 1.33 -3.91
N VAL A 152 0.43 0.68 -5.02
CA VAL A 152 0.97 -0.65 -5.39
C VAL A 152 2.42 -0.51 -5.84
N LEU A 153 2.70 0.41 -6.76
CA LEU A 153 4.05 0.63 -7.31
C LEU A 153 5.06 1.07 -6.26
N THR A 154 4.61 1.83 -5.25
CA THR A 154 5.51 2.34 -4.21
C THR A 154 5.73 1.37 -3.06
N ARG A 155 4.84 0.39 -2.85
CA ARG A 155 4.88 -0.52 -1.70
C ARG A 155 5.21 -1.96 -2.05
N THR A 156 5.08 -2.39 -3.30
CA THR A 156 5.32 -3.79 -3.70
C THR A 156 6.09 -3.89 -5.00
N THR A 157 7.01 -4.86 -5.08
CA THR A 157 7.65 -5.27 -6.35
C THR A 157 6.94 -6.44 -7.02
N GLU A 158 5.88 -6.95 -6.41
CA GLU A 158 5.06 -8.03 -6.94
C GLU A 158 4.28 -7.58 -8.17
N TRP A 159 4.36 -8.37 -9.24
CA TRP A 159 3.67 -8.07 -10.50
C TRP A 159 2.16 -8.34 -10.43
N LEU A 160 1.75 -9.34 -9.66
CA LEU A 160 0.36 -9.81 -9.65
C LEU A 160 -0.65 -8.74 -9.19
N PRO A 161 -0.43 -7.99 -8.09
CA PRO A 161 -1.33 -6.91 -7.67
C PRO A 161 -1.45 -5.80 -8.73
N LEU A 162 -0.34 -5.44 -9.36
CA LEU A 162 -0.28 -4.41 -10.39
C LEU A 162 -1.12 -4.81 -11.62
N VAL A 163 -0.91 -6.03 -12.12
CA VAL A 163 -1.64 -6.57 -13.26
C VAL A 163 -3.14 -6.64 -12.96
N ARG A 164 -3.54 -7.07 -11.75
CA ARG A 164 -4.95 -7.09 -11.35
C ARG A 164 -5.60 -5.71 -11.38
N ASN A 165 -4.89 -4.67 -10.93
CA ASN A 165 -5.42 -3.30 -10.96
C ASN A 165 -5.58 -2.79 -12.40
N ILE A 166 -4.58 -3.03 -13.26
CA ILE A 166 -4.65 -2.67 -14.69
C ILE A 166 -5.79 -3.41 -15.39
N LEU A 167 -5.92 -4.73 -15.18
CA LEU A 167 -7.01 -5.51 -15.74
C LEU A 167 -8.38 -5.06 -15.21
N GLY A 168 -8.48 -4.73 -13.92
CA GLY A 168 -9.70 -4.20 -13.32
C GLY A 168 -10.14 -2.90 -14.00
N PHE A 169 -9.21 -1.98 -14.25
CA PHE A 169 -9.49 -0.75 -15.00
C PHE A 169 -9.95 -1.03 -16.44
N VAL A 170 -9.23 -1.88 -17.16
CA VAL A 170 -9.57 -2.23 -18.55
C VAL A 170 -10.95 -2.89 -18.63
N LEU A 171 -11.19 -3.91 -17.79
CA LEU A 171 -12.47 -4.63 -17.76
C LEU A 171 -13.62 -3.71 -17.35
N GLY A 172 -13.44 -2.88 -16.32
CA GLY A 172 -14.44 -1.88 -15.93
C GLY A 172 -14.77 -0.92 -17.06
N GLY A 173 -13.76 -0.47 -17.81
CA GLY A 173 -13.94 0.39 -18.97
C GLY A 173 -14.64 -0.30 -20.14
N VAL A 174 -14.27 -1.53 -20.47
CA VAL A 174 -14.91 -2.32 -21.52
C VAL A 174 -16.39 -2.58 -21.19
N VAL A 175 -16.69 -3.01 -19.96
CA VAL A 175 -18.07 -3.28 -19.52
C VAL A 175 -18.92 -2.01 -19.60
N ALA A 176 -18.41 -0.87 -19.11
CA ALA A 176 -19.12 0.40 -19.18
C ALA A 176 -19.30 0.91 -20.61
N PHE A 177 -18.29 0.75 -21.47
CA PHE A 177 -18.35 1.17 -22.87
C PHE A 177 -19.35 0.34 -23.69
N LEU A 178 -19.45 -0.97 -23.43
CA LEU A 178 -20.36 -1.89 -24.13
C LEU A 178 -21.79 -1.93 -23.53
N SER A 179 -22.03 -1.26 -22.41
CA SER A 179 -23.33 -1.28 -21.73
C SER A 179 -24.52 -0.90 -22.62
N PRO A 180 -24.42 0.06 -23.57
CA PRO A 180 -25.54 0.40 -24.45
C PRO A 180 -25.91 -0.73 -25.41
N LEU A 181 -24.94 -1.56 -25.84
CA LEU A 181 -25.17 -2.69 -26.75
C LEU A 181 -25.89 -3.84 -26.05
N LEU A 182 -25.55 -4.08 -24.78
CA LEU A 182 -26.23 -5.09 -23.94
C LEU A 182 -27.70 -4.72 -23.73
N ASN A 183 -27.99 -3.44 -23.51
CA ASN A 183 -29.35 -2.97 -23.25
C ASN A 183 -30.27 -2.98 -24.49
N GLN A 184 -29.69 -2.95 -25.70
CA GLN A 184 -30.45 -3.06 -26.95
C GLN A 184 -30.85 -4.51 -27.28
N SER A 185 -30.21 -5.49 -26.65
CA SER A 185 -30.41 -6.92 -26.94
C SER A 185 -31.50 -7.57 -26.08
N ALA A 186 -32.06 -6.86 -25.08
CA ALA A 186 -33.19 -7.35 -24.30
C ALA A 186 -34.48 -7.20 -25.11
N PRO A 187 -35.14 -8.31 -25.54
CA PRO A 187 -36.45 -8.20 -26.15
C PRO A 187 -37.43 -7.74 -25.05
N SER A 188 -38.12 -6.64 -25.29
CA SER A 188 -39.33 -6.28 -24.57
C SER A 188 -40.33 -7.42 -24.74
N SER A 189 -40.42 -8.32 -23.76
CA SER A 189 -41.54 -9.23 -23.63
C SER A 189 -42.77 -8.41 -23.21
N GLU A 190 -43.43 -7.82 -24.19
CA GLU A 190 -44.83 -7.39 -24.07
C GLU A 190 -45.72 -8.62 -24.18
N THR A 191 -46.35 -9.01 -23.06
CA THR A 191 -47.73 -9.51 -22.96
C THR A 191 -48.21 -9.33 -21.53
#